data_AF-A0A222WHR0-F1
#
_entry.id   AF-A0A222WHR0-F1
#
_cell.length_a   1.000
_cell.length_b   1.000
_cell.length_c   1.000
_cell.angle_alpha   90.00
_cell.angle_beta   90.00
_cell.angle_gamma   90.00
#
_symmetry.space_group_name_H-M   'P 1'
#
loop_
_entity.id
_entity.type
_entity.pdbx_description
1 polymer ?
#
loop_
_entity_poly.entity_id
_entity_poly.type
_entity_poly.pdbx_seq_one_letter_code
_entity_poly.pdbx_strand_id
1 'polypeptide(L)'
;MNRKIGVKVVKCLVVGAALATALPQTMIWESVSAASVKAEQASSVQQLEGTILQAMLARNELLTFTYSGDMRDFQKQLQNTINRAMESDPYVNFILKTYTFNYTGTSTGVDVTIRMNFRESKAQSDYVDNTVQDVLSNIITNDMTDHEKVKAIHDWVVLNLKYDVPQQKYTAYEGLTTGSTVCQGYSLLTYRMLERAGIENRIVQGVAGGQDHTWNLVLLDGQWYHLDTTWDDPVPDRANVVNTSYYLLTDDELSQDHTWVHKYPAASTSYQQTLAGLIAEGGSRTDAYQKLYDDLKYASYGDSAPKSAREILELTRQAVLNGQSTVSFLYQGTERNLVQDLTPLYQLGIRNLNYQYTLVPSTGNLRVSITWTR
;
A
#
# COMPACT_ATOMS: atom_id res chain seq x y z
N MET A 1 30.52 41.15 -37.99
CA MET A 1 29.97 39.83 -37.59
C MET A 1 30.08 39.69 -36.08
N ASN A 2 29.01 40.00 -35.34
CA ASN A 2 28.97 39.77 -33.89
C ASN A 2 28.68 38.29 -33.62
N ARG A 3 29.72 37.51 -33.31
CA ARG A 3 29.55 36.17 -32.72
C ARG A 3 29.06 36.36 -31.29
N LYS A 4 27.75 36.16 -31.05
CA LYS A 4 27.24 35.94 -29.69
C LYS A 4 27.89 34.66 -29.16
N ILE A 5 28.76 34.81 -28.16
CA ILE A 5 29.30 33.69 -27.39
C ILE A 5 28.11 33.14 -26.59
N GLY A 6 27.55 32.01 -27.04
CA GLY A 6 26.49 31.33 -26.32
C GLY A 6 27.05 30.80 -25.00
N VAL A 7 26.62 31.38 -23.88
CA VAL A 7 26.93 30.86 -22.55
C VAL A 7 26.27 29.49 -22.44
N LYS A 8 27.07 28.42 -22.46
CA LYS A 8 26.60 27.07 -22.14
C LYS A 8 26.32 27.03 -20.65
N VAL A 9 25.05 26.99 -20.26
CA VAL A 9 24.64 26.77 -18.87
C VAL A 9 24.61 25.27 -18.61
N VAL A 10 25.35 24.81 -17.61
CA VAL A 10 25.28 23.45 -17.08
C VAL A 10 24.65 23.54 -15.69
N LYS A 11 23.53 22.87 -15.47
CA LYS A 11 22.87 22.79 -14.16
C LYS A 11 22.62 21.33 -13.82
N CYS A 12 22.97 20.93 -12.60
CA CYS A 12 22.75 19.58 -12.06
C CYS A 12 21.87 19.66 -10.81
N LEU A 13 20.87 18.76 -10.71
CA LEU A 13 19.99 18.62 -9.55
C LEU A 13 19.89 17.14 -9.15
N VAL A 14 19.94 16.85 -7.85
CA VAL A 14 19.71 15.53 -7.25
C VAL A 14 18.42 15.57 -6.44
N VAL A 15 17.51 14.61 -6.67
CA VAL A 15 16.22 14.52 -5.96
C VAL A 15 15.98 13.08 -5.52
N GLY A 16 15.67 12.87 -4.24
CA GLY A 16 15.15 11.59 -3.76
C GLY A 16 13.66 11.49 -4.07
N ALA A 17 13.21 10.36 -4.61
CA ALA A 17 11.78 10.07 -4.71
C ALA A 17 11.32 9.50 -3.35
N ALA A 18 10.09 9.79 -2.96
CA ALA A 18 9.58 9.66 -1.60
C ALA A 18 9.75 8.25 -0.97
N LEU A 19 9.83 8.22 0.36
CA LEU A 19 10.08 7.08 1.26
C LEU A 19 11.51 6.50 1.26
N ALA A 20 12.47 7.38 1.57
CA ALA A 20 13.61 7.08 2.44
C ALA A 20 14.34 8.39 2.74
N THR A 21 14.17 8.92 3.96
CA THR A 21 14.97 10.02 4.50
C THR A 21 16.39 9.55 4.83
N ALA A 22 17.14 9.15 3.80
CA ALA A 22 18.59 9.12 3.86
C ALA A 22 19.10 9.92 2.66
N LEU A 23 19.46 11.17 2.90
CA LEU A 23 20.20 11.99 1.94
C LEU A 23 21.43 11.18 1.50
N PRO A 24 21.55 10.75 0.22
CA PRO A 24 22.77 10.11 -0.22
C PRO A 24 23.90 11.16 -0.15
N GLN A 25 25.02 10.76 0.45
CA GLN A 25 26.26 11.54 0.43
C GLN A 25 26.57 11.99 -0.99
N THR A 26 27.08 13.21 -1.11
CA THR A 26 27.51 13.85 -2.36
C THR A 26 28.37 12.90 -3.19
N MET A 27 27.79 12.36 -4.27
CA MET A 27 28.52 11.59 -5.27
C MET A 27 28.79 12.53 -6.46
N ILE A 28 30.03 13.02 -6.54
CA ILE A 28 30.55 13.69 -7.73
C ILE A 28 30.97 12.58 -8.69
N TRP A 29 30.27 12.42 -9.82
CA TRP A 29 30.69 11.52 -10.89
C TRP A 29 31.27 12.32 -12.05
N GLU A 30 32.46 11.93 -12.49
CA GLU A 30 33.04 12.33 -13.75
C GLU A 30 32.14 11.88 -14.91
N SER A 31 32.01 12.74 -15.92
CA SER A 31 31.14 12.54 -17.07
C SER A 31 31.58 11.34 -17.90
N VAL A 32 30.96 10.19 -17.67
CA VAL A 32 31.01 9.08 -18.62
C VAL A 32 30.00 9.36 -19.73
N SER A 33 30.50 9.69 -20.93
CA SER A 33 29.68 9.73 -22.14
C SER A 33 29.34 8.29 -22.53
N ALA A 34 28.16 7.82 -22.12
CA ALA A 34 27.58 6.61 -22.68
C ALA A 34 27.04 6.91 -24.09
N ALA A 35 27.21 5.93 -24.97
CA ALA A 35 26.94 5.98 -26.40
C ALA A 35 25.55 6.55 -26.78
N SER A 36 25.50 7.13 -27.98
CA SER A 36 24.35 7.82 -28.57
C SER A 36 23.09 6.95 -28.62
N VAL A 37 22.24 7.09 -27.60
CA VAL A 37 20.80 6.89 -27.76
C VAL A 37 20.32 8.03 -28.64
N LYS A 38 19.54 7.75 -29.69
CA LYS A 38 18.92 8.83 -30.49
C LYS A 38 18.16 9.74 -29.53
N ALA A 39 18.56 11.00 -29.44
CA ALA A 39 17.87 11.96 -28.60
C ALA A 39 16.43 12.07 -29.08
N GLU A 40 15.48 11.68 -28.23
CA GLU A 40 14.06 11.96 -28.49
C GLU A 40 13.86 13.48 -28.53
N GLN A 41 12.89 13.95 -29.31
CA GLN A 41 12.56 15.37 -29.36
C GLN A 41 11.22 15.61 -28.68
N ALA A 42 11.21 16.51 -27.72
CA ALA A 42 9.99 17.00 -27.08
C ALA A 42 9.84 18.50 -27.35
N SER A 43 8.71 18.90 -27.90
CA SER A 43 8.39 20.30 -28.19
C SER A 43 7.27 20.87 -27.31
N SER A 44 6.63 20.03 -26.48
CA SER A 44 5.65 20.44 -25.48
C SER A 44 5.84 19.72 -24.14
N VAL A 45 5.26 20.31 -23.09
CA VAL A 45 5.24 19.73 -21.73
C VAL A 45 4.53 18.38 -21.69
N GLN A 46 3.48 18.18 -22.49
CA GLN A 46 2.74 16.92 -22.58
C GLN A 46 3.58 15.82 -23.25
N GLN A 47 4.31 16.14 -24.32
CA GLN A 47 5.23 15.19 -24.96
C GLN A 47 6.36 14.80 -24.01
N LEU A 48 6.87 15.77 -23.25
CA LEU A 48 7.90 15.54 -22.24
C LEU A 48 7.41 14.61 -21.12
N GLU A 49 6.20 14.83 -20.62
CA GLU A 49 5.58 13.97 -19.60
C GLU A 49 5.43 12.52 -20.08
N GLY A 50 4.88 12.32 -21.28
CA GLY A 50 4.73 10.99 -21.87
C GLY A 50 6.08 10.31 -22.08
N THR A 51 7.10 11.04 -22.54
CA THR A 51 8.47 10.52 -22.73
C THR A 51 9.08 10.03 -21.41
N ILE A 52 8.97 10.84 -20.35
CA ILE A 52 9.48 10.50 -19.02
C ILE A 52 8.72 9.29 -18.45
N LEU A 53 7.38 9.29 -18.56
CA LEU A 53 6.56 8.17 -18.10
C LEU A 53 6.93 6.86 -18.81
N GLN A 54 7.09 6.88 -20.14
CA GLN A 54 7.49 5.68 -20.89
C GLN A 54 8.87 5.17 -20.46
N ALA A 55 9.83 6.07 -20.23
CA ALA A 55 11.13 5.67 -19.70
C ALA A 55 11.03 5.05 -18.30
N MET A 56 10.18 5.59 -17.43
CA MET A 56 9.93 5.03 -16.09
C MET A 56 9.25 3.67 -16.14
N LEU A 57 8.23 3.49 -16.99
CA LEU A 57 7.54 2.22 -17.21
C LEU A 57 8.49 1.15 -17.76
N ALA A 58 9.41 1.55 -18.65
CA ALA A 58 10.46 0.68 -19.18
C ALA A 58 11.62 0.41 -18.20
N ARG A 59 11.66 1.09 -17.05
CA ARG A 59 12.78 1.08 -16.08
C ARG A 59 14.11 1.50 -16.71
N ASN A 60 14.07 2.43 -17.66
CA ASN A 60 15.28 2.97 -18.28
C ASN A 60 16.02 3.86 -17.28
N GLU A 61 17.21 3.47 -16.86
CA GLU A 61 18.00 4.23 -15.88
C GLU A 61 18.61 5.51 -16.45
N LEU A 62 18.63 5.65 -17.78
CA LEU A 62 19.14 6.82 -18.48
C LEU A 62 18.16 7.23 -19.59
N LEU A 63 17.67 8.46 -19.50
CA LEU A 63 16.85 9.10 -20.53
C LEU A 63 17.55 10.36 -21.02
N THR A 64 17.73 10.48 -22.33
CA THR A 64 18.33 11.66 -22.99
C THR A 64 17.44 12.16 -24.12
N PHE A 65 17.10 13.44 -24.10
CA PHE A 65 16.25 14.07 -25.12
C PHE A 65 16.63 15.54 -25.31
N THR A 66 16.31 16.10 -26.48
CA THR A 66 16.40 17.54 -26.73
C THR A 66 15.02 18.15 -26.55
N TYR A 67 14.90 19.11 -25.64
CA TYR A 67 13.69 19.91 -25.45
C TYR A 67 13.84 21.24 -26.17
N SER A 68 12.86 21.60 -26.99
CA SER A 68 12.83 22.86 -27.76
C SER A 68 11.58 23.70 -27.51
N GLY A 69 10.85 23.42 -26.42
CA GLY A 69 9.64 24.15 -26.04
C GLY A 69 9.93 25.44 -25.24
N ASP A 70 9.00 25.83 -24.37
CA ASP A 70 9.15 27.04 -23.54
C ASP A 70 10.25 26.88 -22.49
N MET A 71 11.26 27.77 -22.53
CA MET A 71 12.43 27.76 -21.65
C MET A 71 12.26 28.58 -20.37
N ARG A 72 11.15 29.32 -20.20
CA ARG A 72 10.89 30.13 -18.99
C ARG A 72 10.75 29.21 -17.78
N ASP A 73 11.56 29.39 -16.74
CA ASP A 73 11.56 28.52 -15.56
C ASP A 73 11.69 27.01 -15.89
N PHE A 74 12.42 26.66 -16.96
CA PHE A 74 12.52 25.29 -17.46
C PHE A 74 12.86 24.25 -16.39
N GLN A 75 13.76 24.58 -15.45
CA GLN A 75 14.11 23.67 -14.34
C GLN A 75 12.88 23.27 -13.51
N LYS A 76 12.01 24.24 -13.18
CA LYS A 76 10.77 23.99 -12.43
C LYS A 76 9.75 23.26 -13.28
N GLN A 77 9.63 23.59 -14.56
CA GLN A 77 8.78 22.86 -15.49
C GLN A 77 9.19 21.39 -15.60
N LEU A 78 10.49 21.11 -15.75
CA LEU A 78 11.02 19.76 -15.83
C LEU A 78 10.75 18.98 -14.54
N GLN A 79 11.03 19.58 -13.37
CA GLN A 79 10.75 18.96 -12.08
C GLN A 79 9.26 18.64 -11.92
N ASN A 80 8.37 19.59 -12.22
CA ASN A 80 6.92 19.36 -12.18
C ASN A 80 6.47 18.30 -13.18
N THR A 81 7.15 18.16 -14.31
CA THR A 81 6.81 17.16 -15.32
C THR A 81 7.27 15.76 -14.91
N ILE A 82 8.43 15.65 -14.28
CA ILE A 82 8.87 14.39 -13.64
C ILE A 82 7.88 14.00 -12.53
N ASN A 83 7.47 14.94 -11.67
CA ASN A 83 6.49 14.67 -10.62
C ASN A 83 5.14 14.19 -11.17
N ARG A 84 4.60 14.86 -12.19
CA ARG A 84 3.34 14.43 -12.84
C ARG A 84 3.47 13.06 -13.51
N ALA A 85 4.61 12.78 -14.16
CA ALA A 85 4.87 11.45 -14.71
C ALA A 85 4.88 10.37 -13.62
N MET A 86 5.51 10.61 -12.46
CA MET A 86 5.45 9.68 -11.33
C MET A 86 4.03 9.51 -10.78
N GLU A 87 3.31 10.62 -10.54
CA GLU A 87 1.95 10.62 -10.00
C GLU A 87 0.93 9.95 -10.94
N SER A 88 1.21 9.89 -12.24
CA SER A 88 0.35 9.27 -13.24
C SER A 88 0.31 7.74 -13.20
N ASP A 89 1.31 7.09 -12.59
CA ASP A 89 1.32 5.65 -12.33
C ASP A 89 1.71 5.40 -10.86
N PRO A 90 0.72 5.07 -10.00
CA PRO A 90 0.96 4.91 -8.57
C PRO A 90 2.06 3.89 -8.26
N TYR A 91 2.21 2.82 -9.03
CA TYR A 91 3.23 1.82 -8.77
C TYR A 91 4.63 2.34 -9.09
N VAL A 92 4.82 2.99 -10.26
CA VAL A 92 6.08 3.64 -10.67
C VAL A 92 6.55 4.61 -9.60
N ASN A 93 5.64 5.40 -9.02
CA ASN A 93 5.97 6.37 -7.98
C ASN A 93 6.72 5.76 -6.78
N PHE A 94 6.40 4.52 -6.40
CA PHE A 94 7.08 3.81 -5.29
C PHE A 94 8.28 2.96 -5.73
N ILE A 95 8.35 2.61 -7.02
CA ILE A 95 9.49 1.88 -7.58
C ILE A 95 10.66 2.81 -7.91
N LEU A 96 10.41 4.06 -8.32
CA LEU A 96 11.49 5.02 -8.48
C LEU A 96 12.08 5.36 -7.11
N LYS A 97 13.37 5.05 -6.91
CA LYS A 97 14.09 5.29 -5.65
C LYS A 97 14.68 6.69 -5.62
N THR A 98 15.40 7.06 -6.68
CA THR A 98 16.01 8.38 -6.83
C THR A 98 16.04 8.78 -8.29
N TYR A 99 16.10 10.08 -8.55
CA TYR A 99 16.45 10.58 -9.86
C TYR A 99 17.33 11.82 -9.78
N THR A 100 18.10 12.04 -10.83
CA THR A 100 18.87 13.26 -11.04
C THR A 100 18.62 13.74 -12.45
N PHE A 101 18.70 15.04 -12.67
CA PHE A 101 18.72 15.56 -14.03
C PHE A 101 19.77 16.64 -14.18
N ASN A 102 20.30 16.71 -15.39
CA ASN A 102 21.09 17.82 -15.85
C ASN A 102 20.61 18.25 -17.24
N TYR A 103 20.87 19.50 -17.59
CA TYR A 103 20.59 19.98 -18.91
C TYR A 103 21.64 20.98 -19.38
N THR A 104 21.92 20.97 -20.68
CA THR A 104 22.88 21.86 -21.33
C THR A 104 22.32 22.34 -22.65
N GLY A 105 22.42 23.64 -22.93
CA GLY A 105 21.94 24.15 -24.22
C GLY A 105 21.83 25.66 -24.30
N THR A 106 21.01 26.12 -25.23
CA THR A 106 20.78 27.53 -25.53
C THR A 106 19.30 27.88 -25.37
N SER A 107 18.93 29.14 -25.60
CA SER A 107 17.53 29.60 -25.51
C SER A 107 16.59 28.97 -26.53
N THR A 108 17.10 28.29 -27.56
CA THR A 108 16.30 27.65 -28.62
C THR A 108 16.20 26.13 -28.46
N GLY A 109 16.91 25.55 -27.49
CA GLY A 109 16.92 24.11 -27.27
C GLY A 109 17.93 23.69 -26.21
N VAL A 110 17.52 22.75 -25.37
CA VAL A 110 18.33 22.19 -24.29
C VAL A 110 18.37 20.67 -24.41
N ASP A 111 19.57 20.11 -24.33
CA ASP A 111 19.78 18.68 -24.19
C ASP A 111 19.63 18.33 -22.71
N VAL A 112 18.73 17.42 -22.41
CA VAL A 112 18.40 17.00 -21.05
C VAL A 112 18.86 15.56 -20.87
N THR A 113 19.49 15.29 -19.73
CA THR A 113 19.80 13.94 -19.27
C THR A 113 19.15 13.72 -17.93
N ILE A 114 18.30 12.70 -17.83
CA ILE A 114 17.70 12.24 -16.58
C ILE A 114 18.31 10.87 -16.26
N ARG A 115 18.85 10.73 -15.05
CA ARG A 115 19.28 9.43 -14.51
C ARG A 115 18.29 9.02 -13.44
N MET A 116 17.79 7.81 -13.53
CA MET A 116 16.81 7.23 -12.62
C MET A 116 17.38 5.97 -12.01
N ASN A 117 17.12 5.76 -10.72
CA ASN A 117 17.41 4.52 -10.04
C ASN A 117 16.10 3.93 -9.53
N PHE A 118 15.86 2.66 -9.85
CA PHE A 118 14.64 1.95 -9.51
C PHE A 118 14.92 0.87 -8.46
N ARG A 119 13.90 0.57 -7.65
CA ARG A 119 13.91 -0.56 -6.70
C ARG A 119 13.69 -1.89 -7.40
N GLU A 120 13.06 -1.88 -8.57
CA GLU A 120 12.84 -3.05 -9.43
C GLU A 120 13.35 -2.77 -10.85
N SER A 121 13.98 -3.77 -11.46
CA SER A 121 14.18 -3.84 -12.91
C SER A 121 12.88 -4.17 -13.64
N LYS A 122 12.85 -3.96 -14.97
CA LYS A 122 11.67 -4.28 -15.79
C LYS A 122 11.30 -5.76 -15.70
N ALA A 123 12.28 -6.65 -15.72
CA ALA A 123 12.07 -8.09 -15.60
C ALA A 123 11.48 -8.49 -14.22
N GLN A 124 11.84 -7.77 -13.16
CA GLN A 124 11.27 -7.99 -11.82
C GLN A 124 9.81 -7.52 -11.76
N SER A 125 9.49 -6.35 -12.32
CA SER A 125 8.09 -5.91 -12.40
C SER A 125 7.25 -6.85 -13.29
N ASP A 126 7.81 -7.37 -14.39
CA ASP A 126 7.14 -8.38 -15.23
C ASP A 126 6.93 -9.71 -14.49
N TYR A 127 7.87 -10.10 -13.64
CA TYR A 127 7.70 -11.26 -12.76
C TYR A 127 6.52 -11.06 -11.80
N VAL A 128 6.40 -9.87 -11.19
CA VAL A 128 5.27 -9.53 -10.32
C VAL A 128 3.96 -9.64 -11.09
N ASP A 129 3.87 -9.02 -12.26
CA ASP A 129 2.65 -9.05 -13.09
C ASP A 129 2.22 -10.49 -13.46
N ASN A 130 3.15 -11.33 -13.90
CA ASN A 130 2.86 -12.71 -14.24
C ASN A 130 2.45 -13.54 -13.02
N THR A 131 3.16 -13.39 -11.90
CA THR A 131 2.84 -14.12 -10.67
C THR A 131 1.48 -13.71 -10.11
N VAL A 132 1.16 -12.41 -10.14
CA VAL A 132 -0.16 -11.90 -9.76
C VAL A 132 -1.24 -12.52 -10.63
N GLN A 133 -1.06 -12.55 -11.95
CA GLN A 133 -2.01 -13.17 -12.87
C GLN A 133 -2.26 -14.65 -12.53
N ASP A 134 -1.19 -15.41 -12.27
CA ASP A 134 -1.26 -16.82 -11.92
C ASP A 134 -1.99 -17.02 -10.58
N VAL A 135 -1.65 -16.23 -9.56
CA VAL A 135 -2.30 -16.29 -8.24
C VAL A 135 -3.78 -15.97 -8.34
N LEU A 136 -4.15 -14.88 -9.03
CA LEU A 136 -5.55 -14.49 -9.19
C LEU A 136 -6.37 -15.57 -9.90
N SER A 137 -5.79 -16.27 -10.89
CA SER A 137 -6.46 -17.39 -11.57
C SER A 137 -6.80 -18.57 -10.64
N ASN A 138 -6.10 -18.69 -9.51
CA ASN A 138 -6.32 -19.74 -8.52
C ASN A 138 -7.28 -19.33 -7.39
N ILE A 139 -7.28 -18.03 -7.02
CA ILE A 139 -8.05 -17.55 -5.86
C ILE A 139 -9.35 -16.81 -6.24
N ILE A 140 -9.51 -16.42 -7.51
CA ILE A 140 -10.70 -15.72 -8.01
C ILE A 140 -11.43 -16.59 -9.04
N THR A 141 -12.76 -16.68 -8.87
CA THR A 141 -13.66 -17.28 -9.85
C THR A 141 -14.59 -16.23 -10.47
N ASN A 142 -15.12 -16.52 -11.66
CA ASN A 142 -15.98 -15.58 -12.40
C ASN A 142 -17.30 -15.26 -11.69
N ASP A 143 -17.73 -16.10 -10.76
CA ASP A 143 -18.94 -15.92 -9.98
C ASP A 143 -18.72 -15.11 -8.70
N MET A 144 -17.48 -14.78 -8.31
CA MET A 144 -17.23 -13.92 -7.15
C MET A 144 -17.69 -12.48 -7.38
N THR A 145 -18.32 -11.92 -6.36
CA THR A 145 -18.53 -10.47 -6.22
C THR A 145 -17.19 -9.76 -6.01
N ASP A 146 -17.12 -8.46 -6.29
CA ASP A 146 -15.89 -7.69 -6.04
C ASP A 146 -15.51 -7.68 -4.55
N HIS A 147 -16.51 -7.72 -3.66
CA HIS A 147 -16.31 -7.90 -2.22
C HIS A 147 -15.60 -9.22 -1.86
N GLU A 148 -15.97 -10.33 -2.49
CA GLU A 148 -15.31 -11.62 -2.28
C GLU A 148 -13.89 -11.62 -2.86
N LYS A 149 -13.68 -10.99 -4.01
CA LYS A 149 -12.35 -10.86 -4.62
C LYS A 149 -11.40 -10.09 -3.71
N VAL A 150 -11.83 -8.96 -3.14
CA VAL A 150 -11.02 -8.18 -2.19
C VAL A 150 -10.64 -9.05 -0.99
N LYS A 151 -11.59 -9.80 -0.43
CA LYS A 151 -11.32 -10.69 0.71
C LYS A 151 -10.32 -11.79 0.35
N ALA A 152 -10.47 -12.43 -0.82
CA ALA A 152 -9.57 -13.47 -1.30
C ALA A 152 -8.14 -12.93 -1.50
N ILE A 153 -8.00 -11.75 -2.11
CA ILE A 153 -6.72 -11.08 -2.31
C ILE A 153 -6.07 -10.71 -0.97
N HIS A 154 -6.82 -10.08 -0.07
CA HIS A 154 -6.36 -9.71 1.27
C HIS A 154 -5.81 -10.94 2.01
N ASP A 155 -6.61 -11.99 2.11
CA ASP A 155 -6.23 -13.20 2.83
C ASP A 155 -5.00 -13.86 2.20
N TRP A 156 -4.93 -13.89 0.86
CA TRP A 156 -3.78 -14.44 0.19
C TRP A 156 -2.51 -13.65 0.50
N VAL A 157 -2.55 -12.31 0.47
CA VAL A 157 -1.39 -11.48 0.80
C VAL A 157 -0.93 -11.73 2.23
N VAL A 158 -1.85 -11.68 3.20
CA VAL A 158 -1.56 -11.88 4.63
C VAL A 158 -1.01 -13.29 4.90
N LEU A 159 -1.50 -14.31 4.19
CA LEU A 159 -1.05 -15.70 4.39
C LEU A 159 0.29 -16.03 3.73
N ASN A 160 0.72 -15.27 2.72
CA ASN A 160 1.89 -15.59 1.91
C ASN A 160 3.09 -14.68 2.15
N LEU A 161 2.89 -13.54 2.82
CA LEU A 161 3.95 -12.61 3.19
C LEU A 161 4.18 -12.62 4.70
N LYS A 162 5.34 -12.11 5.11
CA LYS A 162 5.70 -11.83 6.49
C LYS A 162 6.33 -10.46 6.58
N TYR A 163 6.06 -9.73 7.65
CA TYR A 163 6.70 -8.43 7.82
C TYR A 163 8.23 -8.55 7.91
N ASP A 164 8.95 -7.82 7.05
CA ASP A 164 10.40 -7.77 7.07
C ASP A 164 10.88 -6.84 8.20
N VAL A 165 10.98 -7.39 9.42
CA VAL A 165 11.43 -6.66 10.62
C VAL A 165 12.78 -5.95 10.45
N PRO A 166 13.78 -6.48 9.72
CA PRO A 166 15.02 -5.76 9.39
C PRO A 166 14.83 -4.54 8.47
N GLN A 167 13.68 -4.42 7.81
CA GLN A 167 13.29 -3.35 6.89
C GLN A 167 14.28 -3.15 5.72
N GLN A 168 14.54 -4.22 4.97
CA GLN A 168 15.47 -4.23 3.84
C GLN A 168 14.77 -4.48 2.50
N LYS A 169 13.59 -5.09 2.52
CA LYS A 169 12.81 -5.47 1.33
C LYS A 169 11.60 -4.57 1.18
N TYR A 170 11.49 -3.88 0.05
CA TYR A 170 10.52 -2.77 -0.17
C TYR A 170 9.58 -3.01 -1.35
N THR A 171 9.77 -4.08 -2.10
CA THR A 171 9.13 -4.31 -3.38
C THR A 171 8.17 -5.50 -3.36
N ALA A 172 7.16 -5.47 -4.23
CA ALA A 172 6.28 -6.62 -4.42
C ALA A 172 7.08 -7.83 -4.94
N TYR A 173 8.10 -7.59 -5.77
CA TYR A 173 9.02 -8.63 -6.23
C TYR A 173 9.72 -9.35 -5.07
N GLU A 174 10.28 -8.63 -4.11
CA GLU A 174 10.93 -9.23 -2.93
C GLU A 174 9.93 -9.98 -2.06
N GLY A 175 8.71 -9.43 -1.88
CA GLY A 175 7.61 -10.10 -1.19
C GLY A 175 7.28 -11.45 -1.84
N LEU A 176 7.08 -11.49 -3.16
CA LEU A 176 6.74 -12.70 -3.89
C LEU A 176 7.87 -13.73 -3.98
N THR A 177 9.13 -13.29 -4.06
CA THR A 177 10.27 -14.21 -4.24
C THR A 177 10.86 -14.70 -2.93
N THR A 178 10.67 -13.97 -1.83
CA THR A 178 11.27 -14.31 -0.53
C THR A 178 10.25 -14.55 0.58
N GLY A 179 8.98 -14.23 0.35
CA GLY A 179 7.91 -14.33 1.35
C GLY A 179 7.97 -13.26 2.43
N SER A 180 8.76 -12.19 2.28
CA SER A 180 8.77 -11.08 3.24
C SER A 180 9.07 -9.72 2.61
N THR A 181 8.47 -8.67 3.13
CA THR A 181 8.69 -7.26 2.72
C THR A 181 8.19 -6.30 3.80
N VAL A 182 8.52 -5.01 3.71
CA VAL A 182 7.89 -3.95 4.52
C VAL A 182 6.56 -3.49 3.92
N CYS A 183 5.87 -2.59 4.63
CA CYS A 183 4.58 -2.00 4.27
C CYS A 183 4.44 -1.57 2.80
N GLN A 184 5.51 -0.99 2.23
CA GLN A 184 5.53 -0.62 0.81
C GLN A 184 5.32 -1.82 -0.11
N GLY A 185 6.01 -2.95 0.11
CA GLY A 185 5.87 -4.12 -0.74
C GLY A 185 4.52 -4.83 -0.57
N TYR A 186 3.96 -4.84 0.65
CA TYR A 186 2.58 -5.28 0.88
C TYR A 186 1.61 -4.44 0.04
N SER A 187 1.68 -3.11 0.18
CA SER A 187 0.78 -2.19 -0.50
C SER A 187 0.89 -2.25 -2.02
N LEU A 188 2.11 -2.43 -2.55
CA LEU A 188 2.37 -2.57 -3.98
C LEU A 188 1.81 -3.88 -4.53
N LEU A 189 1.96 -4.99 -3.80
CA LEU A 189 1.43 -6.28 -4.20
C LEU A 189 -0.10 -6.28 -4.17
N THR A 190 -0.69 -5.81 -3.06
CA THR A 190 -2.14 -5.65 -2.91
C THR A 190 -2.71 -4.73 -4.00
N TYR A 191 -2.06 -3.60 -4.29
CA TYR A 191 -2.45 -2.69 -5.37
C TYR A 191 -2.52 -3.40 -6.73
N ARG A 192 -1.46 -4.13 -7.09
CA ARG A 192 -1.39 -4.87 -8.36
C ARG A 192 -2.41 -5.99 -8.45
N MET A 193 -2.62 -6.73 -7.36
CA MET A 193 -3.63 -7.80 -7.32
C MET A 193 -5.04 -7.25 -7.50
N LEU A 194 -5.39 -6.16 -6.81
CA LEU A 194 -6.69 -5.50 -6.94
C LEU A 194 -6.90 -4.91 -8.34
N GLU A 195 -5.88 -4.20 -8.88
CA GLU A 195 -5.93 -3.62 -10.22
C GLU A 195 -6.15 -4.70 -11.29
N ARG A 196 -5.41 -5.81 -11.22
CA ARG A 196 -5.53 -6.94 -12.16
C ARG A 196 -6.85 -7.70 -12.01
N ALA A 197 -7.47 -7.66 -10.83
CA ALA A 197 -8.82 -8.18 -10.59
C ALA A 197 -9.93 -7.22 -11.05
N GLY A 198 -9.59 -6.06 -11.60
CA GLY A 198 -10.54 -5.06 -12.10
C GLY A 198 -11.11 -4.15 -11.02
N ILE A 199 -10.49 -4.10 -9.84
CA ILE A 199 -10.96 -3.34 -8.69
C ILE A 199 -10.17 -2.03 -8.61
N GLU A 200 -10.87 -0.90 -8.72
CA GLU A 200 -10.26 0.41 -8.59
C GLU A 200 -9.73 0.60 -7.17
N ASN A 201 -8.46 0.98 -7.07
CA ASN A 201 -7.78 1.13 -5.79
C ASN A 201 -6.65 2.16 -5.88
N ARG A 202 -6.15 2.61 -4.73
CA ARG A 202 -5.07 3.60 -4.60
C ARG A 202 -4.08 3.17 -3.53
N ILE A 203 -2.84 3.63 -3.65
CA ILE A 203 -1.84 3.52 -2.59
C ILE A 203 -1.86 4.80 -1.77
N VAL A 204 -1.97 4.67 -0.45
CA VAL A 204 -1.99 5.76 0.52
C VAL A 204 -0.65 5.87 1.22
N GLN A 205 -0.14 7.10 1.34
CA GLN A 205 1.05 7.41 2.12
C GLN A 205 0.67 8.17 3.38
N GLY A 206 1.32 7.82 4.49
CA GLY A 206 1.01 8.41 5.78
C GLY A 206 1.96 7.99 6.88
N VAL A 207 1.46 8.08 8.10
CA VAL A 207 2.14 7.70 9.33
C VAL A 207 1.21 6.81 10.13
N ALA A 208 1.72 5.70 10.63
CA ALA A 208 1.00 4.78 11.51
C ALA A 208 1.96 4.31 12.62
N GLY A 209 1.49 4.27 13.88
CA GLY A 209 2.36 3.89 15.01
C GLY A 209 3.60 4.80 15.18
N GLY A 210 3.54 6.04 14.68
CA GLY A 210 4.64 7.00 14.70
C GLY A 210 5.75 6.75 13.67
N GLN A 211 5.55 5.89 12.68
CA GLN A 211 6.49 5.63 11.59
C GLN A 211 5.83 5.88 10.23
N ASP A 212 6.65 6.20 9.21
CA ASP A 212 6.18 6.29 7.83
C ASP A 212 5.54 4.95 7.43
N HIS A 213 4.34 5.03 6.86
CA HIS A 213 3.55 3.86 6.51
C HIS A 213 2.87 4.01 5.16
N THR A 214 2.55 2.87 4.56
CA THR A 214 1.87 2.80 3.27
C THR A 214 0.86 1.66 3.33
N TRP A 215 -0.35 1.92 2.82
CA TRP A 215 -1.47 0.98 2.74
C TRP A 215 -2.34 1.28 1.51
N ASN A 216 -3.50 0.65 1.38
CA ASN A 216 -4.38 0.80 0.22
C ASN A 216 -5.73 1.47 0.55
N LEU A 217 -6.33 2.08 -0.47
CA LEU A 217 -7.74 2.45 -0.53
C LEU A 217 -8.41 1.66 -1.65
N VAL A 218 -9.59 1.11 -1.40
CA VAL A 218 -10.32 0.24 -2.33
C VAL A 218 -11.72 0.80 -2.58
N LEU A 219 -12.16 0.83 -3.84
CA LEU A 219 -13.49 1.25 -4.23
C LEU A 219 -14.39 0.03 -4.44
N LEU A 220 -15.48 -0.06 -3.68
CA LEU A 220 -16.51 -1.10 -3.79
C LEU A 220 -17.88 -0.43 -3.83
N ASP A 221 -18.68 -0.72 -4.87
CA ASP A 221 -20.03 -0.18 -5.04
C ASP A 221 -20.14 1.35 -4.83
N GLY A 222 -19.14 2.07 -5.34
CA GLY A 222 -19.06 3.54 -5.25
C GLY A 222 -18.63 4.09 -3.89
N GLN A 223 -18.26 3.23 -2.95
CA GLN A 223 -17.76 3.59 -1.62
C GLN A 223 -16.27 3.25 -1.47
N TRP A 224 -15.50 4.17 -0.89
CA TRP A 224 -14.08 3.96 -0.62
C TRP A 224 -13.87 3.37 0.77
N TYR A 225 -12.85 2.52 0.92
CA TYR A 225 -12.47 1.88 2.17
C TYR A 225 -10.95 1.75 2.30
N HIS A 226 -10.43 1.94 3.50
CA HIS A 226 -9.03 1.67 3.81
C HIS A 226 -8.78 0.17 3.99
N LEU A 227 -7.71 -0.33 3.38
CA LEU A 227 -7.26 -1.72 3.48
C LEU A 227 -5.77 -1.73 3.79
N ASP A 228 -5.40 -2.25 4.97
CA ASP A 228 -3.99 -2.40 5.36
C ASP A 228 -3.62 -3.85 5.63
N THR A 229 -3.18 -4.54 4.58
CA THR A 229 -2.67 -5.91 4.65
C THR A 229 -1.40 -6.04 5.50
N THR A 230 -0.69 -4.96 5.79
CA THR A 230 0.52 -4.99 6.62
C THR A 230 0.17 -5.12 8.09
N TRP A 231 -0.81 -4.33 8.56
CA TRP A 231 -1.24 -4.36 9.96
C TRP A 231 -2.26 -5.48 10.24
N ASP A 232 -2.81 -6.08 9.19
CA ASP A 232 -3.57 -7.34 9.26
C ASP A 232 -2.67 -8.61 9.21
N ASP A 233 -1.36 -8.46 8.94
CA ASP A 233 -0.38 -9.54 9.13
C ASP A 233 0.07 -9.61 10.61
N PRO A 234 -0.16 -10.74 11.32
CA PRO A 234 0.25 -10.89 12.71
C PRO A 234 1.78 -10.77 12.86
N VAL A 235 2.25 -9.96 13.81
CA VAL A 235 3.68 -9.89 14.19
C VAL A 235 3.87 -10.39 15.63
N PRO A 236 4.69 -11.44 15.89
CA PRO A 236 5.42 -12.26 14.91
C PRO A 236 4.48 -13.09 14.03
N ASP A 237 4.93 -13.35 12.79
CA ASP A 237 4.18 -14.12 11.79
C ASP A 237 3.65 -15.46 12.36
N ARG A 238 2.43 -15.80 11.96
CA ARG A 238 1.74 -17.03 12.34
C ARG A 238 1.13 -17.66 11.10
N ALA A 239 1.72 -18.77 10.69
CA ALA A 239 1.22 -19.55 9.56
C ALA A 239 -0.29 -19.84 9.71
N ASN A 240 -1.03 -19.57 8.63
CA ASN A 240 -2.47 -19.81 8.51
C ASN A 240 -3.37 -18.93 9.40
N VAL A 241 -2.88 -17.79 9.87
CA VAL A 241 -3.67 -16.79 10.60
C VAL A 241 -3.84 -15.54 9.75
N VAL A 242 -5.08 -15.05 9.67
CA VAL A 242 -5.42 -13.78 9.03
C VAL A 242 -6.12 -12.90 10.04
N ASN A 243 -5.63 -11.68 10.26
CA ASN A 243 -6.37 -10.65 10.99
C ASN A 243 -7.18 -9.80 10.01
N THR A 244 -8.22 -9.14 10.50
CA THR A 244 -9.09 -8.23 9.72
C THR A 244 -9.40 -6.97 10.52
N SER A 245 -8.46 -6.56 11.38
CA SER A 245 -8.57 -5.34 12.19
C SER A 245 -8.52 -4.08 11.34
N TYR A 246 -7.77 -4.12 10.24
CA TYR A 246 -7.55 -3.02 9.28
C TYR A 246 -8.15 -3.32 7.89
N TYR A 247 -9.14 -4.21 7.88
CA TYR A 247 -9.89 -4.60 6.70
C TYR A 247 -11.09 -3.68 6.47
N LEU A 248 -11.06 -2.97 5.33
CA LEU A 248 -12.12 -2.12 4.80
C LEU A 248 -12.71 -1.13 5.82
N LEU A 249 -11.83 -0.29 6.38
CA LEU A 249 -12.18 0.70 7.40
C LEU A 249 -12.59 2.06 6.79
N THR A 250 -13.37 2.82 7.56
CA THR A 250 -13.63 4.25 7.30
C THR A 250 -12.44 5.14 7.68
N ASP A 251 -12.47 6.40 7.26
CA ASP A 251 -11.54 7.45 7.69
C ASP A 251 -11.58 7.60 9.23
N ASP A 252 -12.78 7.56 9.83
CA ASP A 252 -12.97 7.71 11.29
C ASP A 252 -12.42 6.50 12.07
N GLU A 253 -12.55 5.29 11.52
CA GLU A 253 -12.02 4.04 12.09
C GLU A 253 -10.49 4.01 12.00
N LEU A 254 -9.93 4.33 10.83
CA LEU A 254 -8.49 4.25 10.59
C LEU A 254 -7.71 5.41 11.27
N SER A 255 -8.31 6.61 11.34
CA SER A 255 -7.62 7.80 11.87
C SER A 255 -7.29 7.76 13.37
N GLN A 256 -7.72 6.71 14.08
CA GLN A 256 -7.37 6.50 15.48
C GLN A 256 -5.87 6.24 15.68
N ASP A 257 -5.22 5.60 14.71
CA ASP A 257 -3.79 5.26 14.76
C ASP A 257 -3.03 5.52 13.45
N HIS A 258 -3.73 5.92 12.38
CA HIS A 258 -3.14 6.37 11.12
C HIS A 258 -3.41 7.85 10.83
N THR A 259 -2.49 8.47 10.09
CA THR A 259 -2.68 9.78 9.47
C THR A 259 -2.12 9.75 8.06
N TRP A 260 -2.70 10.48 7.11
CA TRP A 260 -2.25 10.49 5.72
C TRP A 260 -1.93 11.91 5.23
N VAL A 261 -0.98 12.02 4.31
CA VAL A 261 -0.38 13.31 3.93
C VAL A 261 -1.05 13.99 2.74
N HIS A 262 -1.72 13.21 1.88
CA HIS A 262 -2.36 13.72 0.66
C HIS A 262 -3.89 13.70 0.77
N LYS A 263 -4.56 14.45 -0.10
CA LYS A 263 -6.03 14.39 -0.18
C LYS A 263 -6.44 13.15 -0.97
N TYR A 264 -7.03 12.19 -0.27
CA TYR A 264 -7.63 10.99 -0.85
C TYR A 264 -9.17 11.09 -0.89
N PRO A 265 -9.85 10.26 -1.70
CA PRO A 265 -11.30 10.08 -1.57
C PRO A 265 -11.64 9.63 -0.15
N ALA A 266 -12.74 10.16 0.41
CA ALA A 266 -13.13 9.87 1.77
C ALA A 266 -13.79 8.49 1.88
N ALA A 267 -13.36 7.70 2.87
CA ALA A 267 -14.03 6.46 3.26
C ALA A 267 -15.02 6.74 4.38
N SER A 268 -16.28 7.04 4.06
CA SER A 268 -17.26 7.55 5.04
C SER A 268 -18.33 6.54 5.45
N THR A 269 -18.43 5.40 4.77
CA THR A 269 -19.49 4.41 5.02
C THR A 269 -18.87 3.18 5.67
N SER A 270 -19.41 2.74 6.81
CA SER A 270 -18.92 1.53 7.49
C SER A 270 -19.16 0.30 6.63
N TYR A 271 -18.13 -0.54 6.46
CA TYR A 271 -18.25 -1.75 5.65
C TYR A 271 -19.29 -2.75 6.20
N GLN A 272 -19.48 -2.76 7.53
CA GLN A 272 -20.56 -3.52 8.15
C GLN A 272 -21.94 -3.05 7.65
N GLN A 273 -22.15 -1.73 7.57
CA GLN A 273 -23.42 -1.16 7.08
C GLN A 273 -23.61 -1.45 5.59
N THR A 274 -22.54 -1.41 4.81
CA THR A 274 -22.57 -1.78 3.38
C THR A 274 -23.03 -3.22 3.19
N LEU A 275 -22.40 -4.18 3.86
CA LEU A 275 -22.82 -5.59 3.77
C LEU A 275 -24.25 -5.79 4.28
N ALA A 276 -24.62 -5.16 5.39
CA ALA A 276 -25.99 -5.26 5.92
C ALA A 276 -27.04 -4.70 4.92
N GLY A 277 -26.72 -3.59 4.25
CA GLY A 277 -27.55 -3.03 3.18
C GLY A 277 -27.71 -3.98 2.02
N LEU A 278 -26.61 -4.51 1.49
CA LEU A 278 -26.60 -5.48 0.38
C LEU A 278 -27.37 -6.78 0.72
N ILE A 279 -27.29 -7.24 1.97
CA ILE A 279 -28.07 -8.39 2.45
C ILE A 279 -29.57 -8.07 2.47
N ALA A 280 -29.94 -6.90 2.99
CA ALA A 280 -31.33 -6.46 3.10
C ALA A 280 -31.99 -6.17 1.74
N GLU A 281 -31.22 -5.67 0.77
CA GLU A 281 -31.67 -5.48 -0.61
C GLU A 281 -32.04 -6.81 -1.30
N GLY A 282 -31.42 -7.91 -0.88
CA GLY A 282 -31.68 -9.24 -1.42
C GLY A 282 -31.02 -9.48 -2.79
N GLY A 283 -31.49 -10.49 -3.51
CA GLY A 283 -31.01 -10.85 -4.84
C GLY A 283 -30.14 -12.10 -4.89
N SER A 284 -29.54 -12.38 -6.04
CA SER A 284 -28.82 -13.63 -6.30
C SER A 284 -27.47 -13.75 -5.59
N ARG A 285 -26.96 -12.64 -5.02
CA ARG A 285 -25.65 -12.58 -4.33
C ARG A 285 -25.75 -12.45 -2.81
N THR A 286 -26.95 -12.44 -2.23
CA THR A 286 -27.16 -12.27 -0.80
C THR A 286 -26.37 -13.26 0.06
N ASP A 287 -26.30 -14.54 -0.36
CA ASP A 287 -25.56 -15.56 0.38
C ASP A 287 -24.05 -15.25 0.46
N ALA A 288 -23.47 -14.67 -0.59
CA ALA A 288 -22.07 -14.24 -0.61
C ALA A 288 -21.82 -13.11 0.39
N TYR A 289 -22.70 -12.11 0.43
CA TYR A 289 -22.60 -11.00 1.39
C TYR A 289 -22.83 -11.47 2.83
N GLN A 290 -23.77 -12.39 3.05
CA GLN A 290 -24.00 -12.99 4.36
C GLN A 290 -22.77 -13.78 4.83
N LYS A 291 -22.15 -14.57 3.96
CA LYS A 291 -20.92 -15.29 4.26
C LYS A 291 -19.79 -14.33 4.65
N LEU A 292 -19.59 -13.25 3.89
CA LEU A 292 -18.60 -12.22 4.24
C LEU A 292 -18.90 -11.56 5.59
N TYR A 293 -20.16 -11.25 5.86
CA TYR A 293 -20.61 -10.68 7.12
C TYR A 293 -20.26 -11.60 8.31
N ASP A 294 -20.46 -12.90 8.15
CA ASP A 294 -20.16 -13.92 9.17
C ASP A 294 -18.66 -14.20 9.31
N ASP A 295 -17.91 -14.22 8.20
CA ASP A 295 -16.46 -14.42 8.18
C ASP A 295 -15.73 -13.26 8.87
N LEU A 296 -16.18 -12.03 8.63
CA LEU A 296 -15.71 -10.81 9.31
C LEU A 296 -16.30 -10.65 10.72
N LYS A 297 -17.08 -11.63 11.17
CA LYS A 297 -17.66 -11.72 12.51
C LYS A 297 -18.62 -10.59 12.86
N TYR A 298 -19.20 -9.91 11.86
CA TYR A 298 -20.15 -8.83 12.07
C TYR A 298 -21.48 -9.26 12.74
N ALA A 299 -21.90 -10.51 12.60
CA ALA A 299 -23.10 -11.04 13.27
C ALA A 299 -22.95 -11.17 14.80
N SER A 300 -21.72 -11.31 15.29
CA SER A 300 -21.40 -11.46 16.72
C SER A 300 -21.48 -10.15 17.52
N TYR A 301 -21.82 -9.03 16.87
CA TYR A 301 -21.46 -7.70 17.33
C TYR A 301 -22.61 -6.88 17.95
N GLY A 302 -23.84 -7.40 17.94
CA GLY A 302 -25.01 -6.71 18.51
C GLY A 302 -25.29 -7.01 19.99
N ASP A 303 -25.26 -8.30 20.40
CA ASP A 303 -25.70 -8.73 21.74
C ASP A 303 -24.80 -9.78 22.43
N SER A 304 -23.79 -10.31 21.73
CA SER A 304 -22.92 -11.40 22.21
C SER A 304 -21.44 -11.03 22.31
N ALA A 305 -21.10 -9.76 22.07
CA ALA A 305 -19.75 -9.24 22.27
C ALA A 305 -19.35 -9.36 23.74
N PRO A 306 -18.22 -10.00 24.08
CA PRO A 306 -17.77 -10.08 25.46
C PRO A 306 -17.66 -8.69 26.09
N LYS A 307 -18.27 -8.55 27.27
CA LYS A 307 -18.28 -7.30 28.06
C LYS A 307 -17.63 -7.46 29.43
N SER A 308 -16.99 -8.61 29.66
CA SER A 308 -16.39 -8.96 30.94
C SER A 308 -15.22 -9.92 30.78
N ALA A 309 -14.29 -9.89 31.73
CA ALA A 309 -13.17 -10.82 31.79
C ALA A 309 -13.60 -12.30 31.70
N ARG A 310 -14.76 -12.64 32.28
CA ARG A 310 -15.28 -14.02 32.28
C ARG A 310 -15.62 -14.48 30.86
N GLU A 311 -16.24 -13.62 30.07
CA GLU A 311 -16.65 -13.94 28.70
C GLU A 311 -15.42 -14.04 27.79
N ILE A 312 -14.45 -13.14 27.93
CA ILE A 312 -13.18 -13.24 27.20
C ILE A 312 -12.40 -14.49 27.60
N LEU A 313 -12.39 -14.85 28.89
CA LEU A 313 -11.71 -16.05 29.39
C LEU A 313 -12.31 -17.33 28.79
N GLU A 314 -13.64 -17.42 28.67
CA GLU A 314 -14.28 -18.59 28.07
C GLU A 314 -13.99 -18.67 26.57
N LEU A 315 -14.12 -17.55 25.86
CA LEU A 315 -13.80 -17.46 24.44
C LEU A 315 -12.34 -17.85 24.15
N THR A 316 -11.40 -17.36 24.96
CA THR A 316 -9.98 -17.70 24.86
C THR A 316 -9.72 -19.14 25.24
N ARG A 317 -10.41 -19.69 26.25
CA ARG A 317 -10.30 -21.10 26.65
C ARG A 317 -10.69 -22.03 25.50
N GLN A 318 -11.79 -21.75 24.81
CA GLN A 318 -12.21 -22.54 23.65
C GLN A 318 -11.15 -22.48 22.54
N ALA A 319 -10.61 -21.29 22.26
CA ALA A 319 -9.53 -21.12 21.30
C ALA A 319 -8.28 -21.94 21.69
N VAL A 320 -7.87 -21.88 22.96
CA VAL A 320 -6.77 -22.69 23.50
C VAL A 320 -7.06 -24.18 23.32
N LEU A 321 -8.26 -24.66 23.66
CA LEU A 321 -8.64 -26.08 23.50
C LEU A 321 -8.57 -26.53 22.03
N ASN A 322 -8.91 -25.65 21.10
CA ASN A 322 -8.84 -25.90 19.66
C ASN A 322 -7.42 -25.77 19.09
N GLY A 323 -6.40 -25.61 19.93
CA GLY A 323 -5.01 -25.45 19.50
C GLY A 323 -4.70 -24.09 18.88
N GLN A 324 -5.61 -23.12 18.99
CA GLN A 324 -5.40 -21.77 18.51
C GLN A 324 -4.49 -21.01 19.47
N SER A 325 -3.85 -19.98 18.92
CA SER A 325 -2.93 -19.10 19.64
C SER A 325 -3.30 -17.62 19.48
N THR A 326 -4.42 -17.36 18.81
CA THR A 326 -5.01 -16.04 18.59
C THR A 326 -6.52 -16.15 18.63
N VAL A 327 -7.20 -15.07 19.00
CA VAL A 327 -8.64 -14.93 18.84
C VAL A 327 -9.01 -13.46 18.66
N SER A 328 -9.93 -13.19 17.73
CA SER A 328 -10.47 -11.85 17.50
C SER A 328 -11.95 -11.79 17.89
N PHE A 329 -12.36 -10.71 18.57
CA PHE A 329 -13.71 -10.48 19.07
C PHE A 329 -14.02 -8.98 19.17
N LEU A 330 -15.30 -8.58 19.14
CA LEU A 330 -15.66 -7.24 19.60
C LEU A 330 -15.74 -7.25 21.12
N TYR A 331 -15.23 -6.20 21.74
CA TYR A 331 -15.30 -5.97 23.17
C TYR A 331 -16.19 -4.77 23.45
N GLN A 332 -17.20 -4.96 24.28
CA GLN A 332 -18.08 -3.89 24.71
C GLN A 332 -17.51 -3.26 25.99
N GLY A 333 -16.73 -2.20 25.81
CA GLY A 333 -16.11 -1.46 26.91
C GLY A 333 -15.04 -0.50 26.41
N THR A 334 -14.39 0.20 27.34
CA THR A 334 -13.25 1.07 27.01
C THR A 334 -11.94 0.26 26.94
N GLU A 335 -10.90 0.83 26.34
CA GLU A 335 -9.55 0.25 26.36
C GLU A 335 -9.11 -0.07 27.80
N ARG A 336 -9.40 0.83 28.74
CA ARG A 336 -9.09 0.63 30.15
C ARG A 336 -9.78 -0.60 30.73
N ASN A 337 -11.03 -0.86 30.33
CA ASN A 337 -11.75 -2.06 30.75
C ASN A 337 -11.15 -3.30 30.08
N LEU A 338 -10.81 -3.22 28.79
CA LEU A 338 -10.19 -4.31 28.05
C LEU A 338 -8.91 -4.80 28.72
N VAL A 339 -7.99 -3.90 29.06
CA VAL A 339 -6.72 -4.28 29.71
C VAL A 339 -6.95 -5.04 31.02
N GLN A 340 -7.95 -4.61 31.81
CA GLN A 340 -8.32 -5.30 33.05
C GLN A 340 -8.90 -6.68 32.75
N ASP A 341 -9.77 -6.77 31.75
CA ASP A 341 -10.48 -8.00 31.39
C ASP A 341 -9.60 -9.04 30.67
N LEU A 342 -8.47 -8.63 30.09
CA LEU A 342 -7.45 -9.53 29.53
C LEU A 342 -6.54 -10.15 30.59
N THR A 343 -6.45 -9.55 31.78
CA THR A 343 -5.53 -10.00 32.84
C THR A 343 -5.79 -11.46 33.28
N PRO A 344 -7.04 -11.93 33.45
CA PRO A 344 -7.31 -13.31 33.86
C PRO A 344 -6.90 -14.38 32.85
N LEU A 345 -6.57 -14.03 31.60
CA LEU A 345 -6.23 -15.02 30.57
C LEU A 345 -4.97 -15.81 30.90
N TYR A 346 -4.03 -15.26 31.69
CA TYR A 346 -2.86 -15.99 32.19
C TYR A 346 -3.22 -17.25 32.98
N GLN A 347 -4.44 -17.34 33.52
CA GLN A 347 -4.94 -18.55 34.21
C GLN A 347 -5.09 -19.75 33.26
N LEU A 348 -5.13 -19.52 31.95
CA LEU A 348 -5.17 -20.58 30.93
C LEU A 348 -3.79 -21.18 30.62
N GLY A 349 -2.74 -20.75 31.33
CA GLY A 349 -1.37 -21.20 31.09
C GLY A 349 -0.72 -20.59 29.85
N ILE A 350 -1.30 -19.51 29.31
CA ILE A 350 -0.75 -18.78 28.17
C ILE A 350 0.36 -17.81 28.62
N ARG A 351 1.29 -17.50 27.70
CA ARG A 351 2.43 -16.60 27.90
C ARG A 351 2.51 -15.58 26.77
N ASN A 352 3.19 -14.46 27.01
CA ASN A 352 3.41 -13.39 26.02
C ASN A 352 2.10 -12.92 25.36
N LEU A 353 1.09 -12.64 26.19
CA LEU A 353 -0.19 -12.12 25.71
C LEU A 353 0.03 -10.73 25.10
N ASN A 354 -0.24 -10.62 23.81
CA ASN A 354 -0.29 -9.37 23.07
C ASN A 354 -1.73 -9.10 22.62
N TYR A 355 -2.11 -7.85 22.48
CA TYR A 355 -3.40 -7.47 21.93
C TYR A 355 -3.30 -6.24 21.04
N GLN A 356 -4.17 -6.18 20.06
CA GLN A 356 -4.42 -5.02 19.21
C GLN A 356 -5.91 -4.72 19.28
N TYR A 357 -6.28 -3.45 19.18
CA TYR A 357 -7.69 -3.09 19.07
C TYR A 357 -7.93 -1.86 18.21
N THR A 358 -9.10 -1.78 17.58
CA THR A 358 -9.60 -0.60 16.87
C THR A 358 -11.00 -0.24 17.36
N LEU A 359 -11.33 1.05 17.46
CA LEU A 359 -12.70 1.48 17.80
C LEU A 359 -13.60 1.23 16.59
N VAL A 360 -14.81 0.75 16.83
CA VAL A 360 -15.89 0.68 15.83
C VAL A 360 -16.87 1.82 16.11
N PRO A 361 -16.79 2.96 15.41
CA PRO A 361 -17.55 4.18 15.72
C PRO A 361 -19.07 3.97 15.71
N SER A 362 -19.57 3.06 14.87
CA SER A 362 -21.01 2.78 14.75
C SER A 362 -21.61 2.17 16.02
N THR A 363 -20.81 1.48 16.83
CA THR A 363 -21.28 0.80 18.06
C THR A 363 -20.60 1.31 19.33
N GLY A 364 -19.46 1.99 19.21
CA GLY A 364 -18.59 2.35 20.34
C GLY A 364 -17.81 1.17 20.94
N ASN A 365 -17.90 -0.02 20.34
CA ASN A 365 -17.16 -1.21 20.79
C ASN A 365 -15.73 -1.22 20.23
N LEU A 366 -14.87 -2.03 20.81
CA LEU A 366 -13.50 -2.25 20.33
C LEU A 366 -13.41 -3.55 19.54
N ARG A 367 -12.90 -3.56 18.31
CA ARG A 367 -12.47 -4.78 17.62
C ARG A 367 -11.13 -5.17 18.18
N VAL A 368 -11.09 -6.26 18.94
CA VAL A 368 -9.89 -6.74 19.63
C VAL A 368 -9.39 -8.00 18.95
N SER A 369 -8.09 -8.07 18.71
CA SER A 369 -7.37 -9.32 18.44
C SER A 369 -6.38 -9.55 19.56
N ILE A 370 -6.45 -10.71 20.21
CA ILE A 370 -5.48 -11.12 21.21
C ILE A 370 -4.70 -12.32 20.73
N THR A 371 -3.45 -12.40 21.16
CA THR A 371 -2.47 -13.31 20.61
C THR A 371 -1.53 -13.76 21.71
N TRP A 372 -1.22 -15.05 21.80
CA TRP A 372 -0.41 -15.62 22.89
C TRP A 372 0.50 -16.76 22.45
N THR A 373 1.35 -17.22 23.36
CA THR A 373 2.20 -18.42 23.27
C THR A 373 1.87 -19.38 24.42
N ARG A 374 2.31 -20.63 24.36
CA ARG A 374 2.15 -21.61 25.46
C ARG A 374 3.44 -21.75 26.26
#